data_AF-A0A494YZ71-F1
#
_entry.id   AF-A0A494YZ71-F1
#
_cell.length_a   1.000
_cell.length_b   1.000
_cell.length_c   1.000
_cell.angle_alpha   90.00
_cell.angle_beta   90.00
_cell.angle_gamma   90.00
#
_symmetry.space_group_name_H-M   'P 1'
#
loop_
_entity.id
_entity.type
_entity.pdbx_description
1 polymer ?
#
loop_
_entity_poly.entity_id
_entity_poly.type
_entity_poly.pdbx_seq_one_letter_code
_entity_poly.pdbx_strand_id
1 'polypeptide(L)'
;MDFPLMLFLLITIPMFHLSNLLNIFAVVEGGIIFGARFVPWRKIKSFEFVRIDVKHNYYGFTSEVNDQYELKVKTSFRTLSSIITSEEIKGRISNIVEEHKQMG
;
A
#
# COMPACT_ATOMS: atom_id res chain seq x y z
N MET A 1 0.96 36.39 5.16
CA MET A 1 0.57 35.00 4.86
C MET A 1 -0.36 35.07 3.68
N ASP A 2 0.12 34.68 2.51
CA ASP A 2 -0.60 34.90 1.27
C ASP A 2 -1.80 33.93 1.20
N PHE A 3 -3.01 34.47 1.27
CA PHE A 3 -4.27 33.72 1.19
C PHE A 3 -4.30 32.65 0.07
N PRO A 4 -3.71 32.90 -1.13
CA PRO A 4 -3.61 31.88 -2.18
C PRO A 4 -2.77 30.66 -1.79
N LEU A 5 -1.65 30.85 -1.09
CA LEU A 5 -0.79 29.77 -0.62
C LEU A 5 -1.53 28.91 0.42
N MET A 6 -2.29 29.56 1.30
CA MET A 6 -3.07 28.89 2.34
C MET A 6 -4.19 28.03 1.72
N LEU A 7 -4.90 28.55 0.71
CA LEU A 7 -5.93 27.82 -0.03
C LEU A 7 -5.34 26.64 -0.83
N PHE A 8 -4.19 26.84 -1.47
CA PHE A 8 -3.47 25.80 -2.19
C PHE A 8 -3.07 24.64 -1.27
N LEU A 9 -2.53 24.93 -0.09
CA LEU A 9 -2.18 23.91 0.90
C LEU A 9 -3.43 23.13 1.37
N LEU A 10 -4.53 23.84 1.66
CA LEU A 10 -5.78 23.23 2.10
C LEU A 10 -6.37 22.24 1.07
N ILE A 11 -6.30 22.56 -0.22
CA ILE A 11 -6.82 21.70 -1.30
C ILE A 11 -5.87 20.52 -1.58
N THR A 12 -4.56 20.71 -1.44
CA THR A 12 -3.57 19.68 -1.77
C THR A 12 -3.39 18.64 -0.66
N ILE A 13 -3.60 18.99 0.61
CA ILE A 13 -3.50 18.03 1.74
C ILE A 13 -4.37 16.78 1.51
N PRO A 14 -5.68 16.87 1.20
CA PRO A 14 -6.50 15.69 0.91
C PRO A 14 -5.96 14.81 -0.23
N MET A 15 -5.40 15.42 -1.29
CA MET A 15 -4.81 14.69 -2.42
C MET A 15 -3.60 13.85 -1.99
N PHE A 16 -2.84 14.30 -1.00
CA PHE A 16 -1.74 13.53 -0.41
C PHE A 16 -2.21 12.40 0.51
N HIS A 17 -3.42 12.47 1.06
CA HIS A 17 -3.99 11.43 1.92
C HIS A 17 -4.96 10.48 1.20
N LEU A 18 -5.47 10.86 0.02
CA LEU A 18 -6.46 10.09 -0.75
C LEU A 18 -5.98 8.68 -1.10
N SER A 19 -4.68 8.50 -1.34
CA SER A 19 -4.11 7.19 -1.64
C SER A 19 -4.24 6.18 -0.51
N ASN A 20 -4.40 6.64 0.73
CA ASN A 20 -4.52 5.80 1.91
C ASN A 20 -5.99 5.51 2.26
N LEU A 21 -6.95 6.15 1.58
CA LEU A 21 -8.38 5.90 1.80
C LEU A 21 -8.86 4.62 1.13
N LEU A 22 -8.22 4.21 0.03
CA LEU A 22 -8.59 3.02 -0.71
C LEU A 22 -7.63 1.88 -0.35
N ASN A 23 -8.13 0.90 0.39
CA ASN A 23 -7.44 -0.37 0.62
C ASN A 23 -7.52 -1.26 -0.64
N ILE A 24 -6.97 -0.78 -1.74
CA ILE A 24 -6.99 -1.44 -3.04
C ILE A 24 -5.57 -1.37 -3.61
N PHE A 25 -5.14 -2.45 -4.24
CA PHE A 25 -3.93 -2.45 -5.05
C PHE A 25 -4.15 -3.26 -6.33
N ALA A 26 -3.35 -2.98 -7.35
CA ALA A 26 -3.33 -3.73 -8.60
C ALA A 26 -1.89 -3.88 -9.08
N VAL A 27 -1.54 -5.08 -9.51
CA VAL A 27 -0.25 -5.35 -10.16
C VAL A 27 -0.43 -5.15 -11.67
N VAL A 28 0.49 -4.43 -12.29
CA VAL A 28 0.57 -4.22 -13.75
C VAL A 28 2.00 -4.49 -14.22
N GLU A 29 2.19 -4.66 -15.53
CA GLU A 29 3.50 -5.01 -16.11
C GLU A 29 4.64 -4.08 -15.64
N GLY A 30 4.40 -2.77 -15.59
CA GLY A 30 5.41 -1.79 -15.19
C GLY A 30 5.58 -1.55 -13.68
N GLY A 31 4.71 -2.11 -12.82
CA GLY A 31 4.74 -1.83 -11.39
C GLY A 31 3.47 -2.20 -10.63
N ILE A 32 3.25 -1.53 -9.50
CA ILE A 32 2.07 -1.73 -8.66
C ILE A 32 1.34 -0.41 -8.46
N ILE A 33 0.03 -0.44 -8.58
CA ILE A 33 -0.87 0.65 -8.20
C ILE A 33 -1.34 0.37 -6.76
N PHE A 34 -1.13 1.31 -5.84
CA PHE A 34 -1.68 1.32 -4.48
C PHE A 34 -2.65 2.50 -4.35
N GLY A 35 -3.92 2.21 -4.09
CA GLY A 35 -5.00 3.20 -4.11
C GLY A 35 -4.97 3.96 -5.44
N ALA A 36 -4.67 5.26 -5.37
CA ALA A 36 -4.56 6.14 -6.53
C ALA A 36 -3.12 6.36 -7.06
N ARG A 37 -2.15 5.53 -6.66
CA ARG A 37 -0.72 5.81 -6.91
C ARG A 37 0.00 4.65 -7.59
N PHE A 38 0.62 4.94 -8.74
CA PHE A 38 1.51 4.00 -9.43
C PHE A 38 2.94 4.03 -8.88
N VAL A 39 3.51 2.86 -8.65
CA VAL A 39 4.88 2.65 -8.21
C VAL A 39 5.57 1.67 -9.16
N PRO A 40 6.57 2.13 -9.95
CA PRO A 40 7.30 1.24 -10.84
C PRO A 40 8.22 0.29 -10.05
N TRP A 41 8.43 -0.92 -10.55
CA TRP A 41 9.24 -1.97 -9.90
C TRP A 41 10.61 -1.48 -9.44
N ARG A 42 11.33 -0.73 -10.29
CA ARG A 42 12.65 -0.14 -9.97
C ARG A 42 12.69 0.77 -8.74
N LYS A 43 11.54 1.28 -8.28
CA LYS A 43 11.45 2.15 -7.09
C LYS A 43 11.07 1.37 -5.83
N ILE A 44 10.78 0.08 -5.95
CA ILE A 44 10.43 -0.79 -4.85
C ILE A 44 11.70 -1.41 -4.29
N LYS A 45 11.90 -1.25 -2.98
CA LYS A 45 13.06 -1.77 -2.26
C LYS A 45 12.77 -3.12 -1.61
N SER A 46 11.58 -3.27 -1.04
CA SER A 46 11.17 -4.52 -0.42
C SER A 46 9.65 -4.68 -0.37
N PHE A 47 9.25 -5.94 -0.24
CA PHE A 47 7.90 -6.40 0.03
C PHE A 47 7.92 -7.15 1.35
N GLU A 48 7.02 -6.78 2.26
CA GLU A 48 6.89 -7.40 3.58
C GLU A 48 5.41 -7.71 3.83
N PHE A 49 5.08 -8.95 4.17
CA PHE A 49 3.77 -9.31 4.68
C PHE A 49 3.83 -9.31 6.20
N VAL A 50 3.11 -8.39 6.84
CA VAL A 50 3.06 -8.26 8.30
C VAL A 50 1.70 -8.73 8.78
N ARG A 51 1.65 -9.68 9.70
CA ARG A 51 0.37 -10.10 10.30
C ARG A 51 -0.23 -8.92 11.07
N ILE A 52 -1.50 -8.66 10.85
CA ILE A 52 -2.22 -7.59 11.54
C ILE A 52 -2.38 -8.01 13.00
N ASP A 53 -1.84 -7.21 13.92
CA ASP A 53 -2.09 -7.39 15.34
C ASP A 53 -3.49 -6.83 15.67
N VAL A 54 -4.17 -7.40 16.66
CA VAL A 54 -5.57 -7.15 17.07
C VAL A 54 -5.86 -5.67 17.38
N LYS A 55 -4.82 -4.84 17.46
CA LYS A 55 -4.86 -3.39 17.71
C LYS A 55 -4.64 -2.54 16.45
N HIS A 56 -5.22 -2.91 15.32
CA HIS A 56 -5.08 -2.15 14.07
C HIS A 56 -6.07 -0.98 13.98
N ASN A 57 -5.60 0.21 13.55
CA ASN A 57 -6.41 1.45 13.53
C ASN A 57 -7.66 1.41 12.62
N TYR A 58 -7.76 0.43 11.73
CA TYR A 58 -8.79 0.37 10.68
C TYR A 58 -9.77 -0.82 10.82
N TYR A 59 -9.53 -1.76 11.74
CA TYR A 59 -10.37 -2.96 11.90
C TYR A 59 -10.73 -3.23 13.36
N GLY A 60 -11.92 -3.80 13.58
CA GLY A 60 -12.51 -4.02 14.91
C GLY A 60 -11.79 -5.12 15.70
N PHE A 61 -12.09 -5.26 16.99
CA PHE A 61 -11.37 -6.13 17.93
C PHE A 61 -11.54 -7.65 17.74
N THR A 62 -12.29 -8.12 16.73
CA THR A 62 -12.61 -9.53 16.55
C THR A 62 -11.52 -10.29 15.77
N SER A 63 -11.20 -11.51 16.22
CA SER A 63 -10.11 -12.33 15.67
C SER A 63 -10.31 -12.76 14.22
N GLU A 64 -11.56 -12.94 13.78
CA GLU A 64 -11.89 -13.35 12.40
C GLU A 64 -11.53 -12.29 11.35
N VAL A 65 -11.51 -11.01 11.75
CA VAL A 65 -11.18 -9.88 10.86
C VAL A 65 -9.71 -9.46 11.01
N ASN A 66 -9.12 -9.72 12.18
CA ASN A 66 -7.74 -9.35 12.49
C ASN A 66 -6.70 -10.42 12.14
N ASP A 67 -7.09 -11.65 11.83
CA ASP A 67 -6.14 -12.68 11.41
C ASP A 67 -5.78 -12.57 9.92
N GLN A 68 -5.36 -11.39 9.51
CA GLN A 68 -5.05 -11.05 8.11
C GLN A 68 -3.66 -10.44 7.97
N TYR A 69 -3.23 -10.21 6.73
CA TYR A 69 -1.88 -9.70 6.46
C TYR A 69 -1.96 -8.28 5.91
N GLU A 70 -1.03 -7.45 6.30
CA GLU A 70 -0.76 -6.17 5.68
C GLU A 70 0.46 -6.33 4.76
N LEU A 71 0.26 -6.10 3.47
CA LEU A 71 1.36 -5.96 2.52
C LEU A 71 1.96 -4.57 2.66
N LYS A 72 3.22 -4.50 3.06
CA LYS A 72 4.02 -3.29 3.10
C LYS A 72 5.00 -3.27 1.94
N VAL A 73 4.91 -2.22 1.13
CA VAL A 73 5.80 -1.96 0.00
C VAL A 73 6.66 -0.75 0.34
N LYS A 74 7.94 -1.00 0.58
CA LYS A 74 8.90 0.08 0.84
C LYS A 74 9.40 0.63 -0.49
N THR A 75 9.18 1.92 -0.68
CA THR A 75 9.75 2.68 -1.81
C THR A 75 10.86 3.59 -1.29
N SER A 76 11.60 4.24 -2.19
CA SER A 76 12.64 5.20 -1.81
C SER A 76 12.17 6.37 -0.94
N PHE A 77 10.88 6.74 -1.01
CA PHE A 77 10.37 7.94 -0.33
C PHE A 77 9.34 7.66 0.77
N ARG A 78 8.69 6.48 0.75
CA ARG A 78 7.66 6.13 1.73
C ARG A 78 7.37 4.63 1.74
N THR A 79 6.68 4.20 2.78
CA THR A 79 6.03 2.90 2.84
C THR A 79 4.58 3.04 2.37
N LEU A 80 4.17 2.15 1.47
CA LEU A 80 2.78 1.95 1.10
C LEU A 80 2.28 0.69 1.78
N SER A 81 1.02 0.68 2.20
CA SER A 81 0.42 -0.52 2.73
C SER A 81 -0.98 -0.78 2.20
N SER A 82 -1.33 -2.06 2.12
CA SER A 82 -2.67 -2.53 1.82
C SER A 82 -2.91 -3.86 2.53
N ILE A 83 -4.11 -4.03 3.04
CA ILE A 83 -4.55 -5.19 3.80
C ILE A 83 -5.01 -6.25 2.81
N ILE A 84 -4.47 -7.44 3.00
CA ILE A 84 -4.71 -8.65 2.23
C ILE A 84 -5.55 -9.57 3.09
N THR A 85 -6.75 -9.83 2.57
CA THR A 85 -7.77 -10.59 3.29
C THR A 85 -7.82 -12.06 2.90
N SER A 86 -6.94 -12.51 2.00
CA SER A 86 -6.93 -13.87 1.46
C SER A 86 -5.50 -14.40 1.32
N GLU A 87 -5.26 -15.62 1.81
CA GLU A 87 -3.99 -16.34 1.62
C GLU A 87 -3.72 -16.62 0.13
N GLU A 88 -4.76 -16.80 -0.70
CA GLU A 88 -4.59 -16.97 -2.14
C GLU A 88 -3.93 -15.72 -2.76
N ILE A 89 -4.41 -14.54 -2.38
CA ILE A 89 -3.87 -13.27 -2.88
C ILE A 89 -2.43 -13.08 -2.41
N LYS A 90 -2.12 -13.41 -1.15
CA LYS A 90 -0.75 -13.38 -0.63
C LYS A 90 0.18 -14.31 -1.43
N GLY A 91 -0.27 -15.52 -1.76
CA GLY A 91 0.47 -16.46 -2.61
C GLY A 91 0.74 -15.90 -4.01
N ARG A 92 -0.29 -15.36 -4.67
CA ARG A 92 -0.16 -14.74 -6.01
C ARG A 92 0.84 -13.59 -6.02
N ILE A 93 0.77 -12.68 -5.04
CA ILE A 93 1.71 -11.55 -4.95
C ILE A 93 3.13 -12.04 -4.69
N SER A 94 3.29 -13.05 -3.83
CA SER A 94 4.61 -13.61 -3.54
C SER A 94 5.26 -14.14 -4.82
N ASN A 95 4.51 -14.85 -5.66
CA ASN A 95 5.01 -15.35 -6.95
C ASN A 95 5.43 -14.20 -7.87
N ILE A 96 4.58 -13.19 -8.03
CA ILE A 96 4.86 -12.00 -8.86
C ILE A 96 6.13 -11.29 -8.40
N VAL A 97 6.31 -11.12 -7.09
CA VAL A 97 7.48 -10.45 -6.52
C VAL A 97 8.75 -11.27 -6.79
N GLU A 98 8.70 -12.59 -6.65
CA GLU A 98 9.84 -13.45 -6.93
C GLU A 98 10.21 -13.47 -8.42
N GLU A 99 9.23 -13.49 -9.33
CA GLU A 99 9.46 -13.35 -10.78
C GLU A 99 10.22 -12.06 -11.11
N HIS A 100 9.83 -10.95 -10.49
CA HIS A 100 10.48 -9.65 -10.74
C HIS A 100 11.86 -9.52 -10.09
N LYS A 101 12.12 -10.23 -8.98
CA LYS A 101 13.46 -10.29 -8.37
C LYS A 101 14.45 -11.07 -9.23
N GLN A 102 13.98 -12.05 -10.01
CA GLN A 102 14.87 -12.83 -10.89
C GLN A 102 15.20 -12.13 -12.22
N MET A 103 14.48 -11.05 -12.56
CA MET A 103 14.68 -10.27 -13.80
C MET A 103 15.54 -9.01 -13.63
N GLY A 104 16.04 -8.71 -12.43
CA GLY A 104 16.88 -7.55 -12.13
C GLY A 104 18.21 -7.93 -11.50
#